data_AF-A0A3D3VRA3-F1
#
_entry.id   AF-A0A3D3VRA3-F1
#
_cell.length_a   1.000
_cell.length_b   1.000
_cell.length_c   1.000
_cell.angle_alpha   90.00
_cell.angle_beta   90.00
_cell.angle_gamma   90.00
#
_symmetry.space_group_name_H-M   'P 1'
#
loop_
_entity.id
_entity.type
_entity.pdbx_description
1 polymer ?
#
loop_
_entity_poly.entity_id
_entity_poly.type
_entity_poly.pdbx_seq_one_letter_code
_entity_poly.pdbx_strand_id
1 'polypeptide(L)' 'GQPALALTDHGNLYGAIEFYEAAKEEGIQPIVGCEVYIAPGDRFEKKASAGGKDANFHLLLLARNLEGYRNLIHLVTAAH' A
#
# COMPACT_ATOMS: atom_id res chain seq x y z
N GLY A 1 -20.35 -15.10 -5.35
CA GLY A 1 -18.99 -14.53 -5.33
C GLY A 1 -19.04 -13.11 -4.82
N GLN A 2 -17.92 -12.56 -4.36
CA GLN A 2 -17.80 -11.14 -4.05
C GLN A 2 -17.54 -10.37 -5.35
N PRO A 3 -18.11 -9.16 -5.55
CA PRO A 3 -17.98 -8.42 -6.81
C PRO A 3 -16.63 -7.71 -6.98
N ALA A 4 -15.89 -7.51 -5.89
CA ALA A 4 -14.63 -6.77 -5.88
C ALA A 4 -13.68 -7.34 -4.82
N LEU A 5 -12.38 -7.11 -5.00
CA LEU A 5 -11.34 -7.47 -4.04
C LEU A 5 -10.26 -6.38 -4.04
N ALA A 6 -9.68 -6.11 -2.88
CA ALA A 6 -8.55 -5.19 -2.75
C ALA A 6 -7.26 -5.94 -2.38
N LEU A 7 -6.15 -5.58 -3.01
CA LEU A 7 -4.80 -5.99 -2.60
C LEU A 7 -4.15 -4.85 -1.83
N THR A 8 -3.66 -5.11 -0.62
CA THR A 8 -3.04 -4.12 0.26
C THR A 8 -1.80 -4.69 0.95
N ASP A 9 -0.72 -4.86 0.20
CA ASP A 9 0.55 -5.37 0.71
C ASP A 9 1.23 -4.37 1.67
N HIS A 10 2.08 -4.88 2.56
CA HIS A 10 2.85 -4.07 3.51
C HIS A 10 3.93 -3.24 2.80
N GLY A 11 3.72 -1.93 2.73
CA GLY A 11 4.71 -0.94 2.31
C GLY A 11 5.22 -1.08 0.88
N ASN A 12 4.60 -1.91 0.05
CA ASN A 12 5.03 -2.15 -1.33
C ASN A 12 3.82 -2.39 -2.26
N LEU A 13 4.09 -2.48 -3.57
CA LEU A 13 3.10 -2.73 -4.63
C LEU A 13 3.53 -3.87 -5.57
N TYR A 14 4.34 -4.81 -5.11
CA TYR A 14 4.96 -5.81 -5.99
C TYR A 14 3.93 -6.73 -6.66
N GLY A 15 2.88 -7.13 -5.93
CA GLY A 15 1.81 -7.98 -6.46
C GLY A 15 0.74 -7.22 -7.25
N ALA A 16 0.81 -5.89 -7.38
CA ALA A 16 -0.31 -5.08 -7.86
C ALA A 16 -0.74 -5.41 -9.30
N ILE A 17 0.22 -5.67 -10.21
CA ILE A 17 -0.07 -5.96 -11.62
C ILE A 17 -0.61 -7.38 -11.78
N GLU A 18 0.06 -8.37 -11.21
CA GLU A 18 -0.36 -9.78 -11.26
C GLU A 18 -1.77 -9.95 -10.67
N PHE A 19 -2.05 -9.30 -9.53
CA PHE A 19 -3.39 -9.26 -8.93
C PHE A 19 -4.43 -8.61 -9.83
N TYR A 20 -4.09 -7.46 -10.43
CA TYR A 20 -5.03 -6.73 -11.29
C TYR A 20 -5.43 -7.55 -12.51
N GLU A 21 -4.48 -8.26 -13.12
CA GLU A 21 -4.70 -9.13 -14.27
C GLU A 21 -5.55 -10.36 -13.87
N ALA A 22 -5.12 -11.11 -12.86
CA ALA A 22 -5.82 -12.31 -12.41
C ALA A 22 -7.26 -12.02 -11.93
N ALA A 23 -7.48 -10.95 -11.17
CA ALA A 23 -8.81 -10.57 -10.72
C ALA A 23 -9.75 -10.24 -11.89
N LYS A 24 -9.23 -9.58 -12.94
CA LYS A 24 -10.03 -9.25 -14.13
C LYS A 24 -10.38 -10.48 -14.97
N GLU A 25 -9.48 -11.45 -15.07
CA GLU A 25 -9.75 -12.73 -15.73
C GLU A 25 -10.92 -13.48 -15.07
N GLU A 26 -11.01 -13.40 -13.74
CA GLU A 26 -12.11 -13.99 -12.95
C GLU A 26 -13.37 -13.09 -12.87
N GLY A 27 -13.39 -11.94 -13.56
CA GLY A 27 -14.52 -11.01 -13.54
C GLY A 27 -14.75 -10.30 -12.19
N ILE A 28 -13.75 -10.27 -11.32
CA ILE A 28 -13.76 -9.56 -10.03
C ILE A 28 -13.18 -8.16 -10.27
N GLN A 29 -13.82 -7.12 -9.72
CA GLN A 29 -13.26 -5.77 -9.79
C GLN A 29 -12.01 -5.66 -8.90
N PRO A 30 -10.80 -5.46 -9.47
CA PRO A 30 -9.60 -5.25 -8.65
C PRO A 30 -9.57 -3.83 -8.09
N ILE A 31 -9.17 -3.72 -6.83
CA ILE A 31 -8.87 -2.45 -6.17
C ILE A 31 -7.41 -2.51 -5.71
N VAL A 32 -6.55 -1.69 -6.32
CA VAL A 32 -5.14 -1.62 -5.91
C VAL A 32 -5.03 -0.72 -4.68
N GLY A 33 -4.36 -1.19 -3.65
CA GLY A 33 -4.06 -0.44 -2.44
C GLY A 33 -2.70 -0.82 -1.86
N CYS A 34 -2.37 -0.23 -0.72
CA CYS A 34 -1.16 -0.51 0.04
C CYS A 34 -1.41 -0.23 1.51
N GLU A 35 -0.91 -1.09 2.38
CA GLU A 35 -0.81 -0.80 3.80
C GLU A 35 0.53 -0.12 4.07
N VAL A 36 0.53 1.21 4.14
CA VAL A 36 1.75 2.01 4.30
C VAL A 36 2.15 2.12 5.77
N TYR A 37 3.46 2.28 6.00
CA TYR A 37 4.01 2.61 7.31
C TYR A 37 4.07 4.13 7.48
N ILE A 38 3.48 4.63 8.56
CA ILE A 38 3.49 6.03 8.94
C ILE A 38 4.43 6.20 10.14
N ALA A 39 5.46 7.01 9.96
CA ALA A 39 6.34 7.40 11.05
C ALA A 39 5.54 8.17 12.12
N PRO A 40 5.89 8.03 13.42
CA PRO A 40 5.22 8.74 14.50
C PRO A 40 5.52 10.25 14.49
N GLY A 41 6.51 10.67 13.69
CA GLY A 41 6.92 12.04 13.44
C GLY A 41 7.45 12.20 12.02
N ASP A 42 8.55 12.92 11.85
CA ASP A 42 9.18 13.07 10.53
C ASP A 42 9.79 11.72 10.07
N ARG A 43 9.47 11.29 8.84
CA ARG A 43 9.96 10.03 8.26
C ARG A 43 11.49 9.98 8.06
N PHE A 44 12.17 11.13 8.11
CA PHE A 44 13.64 11.19 8.04
C PHE A 44 14.31 11.05 9.40
N GLU A 45 13.56 11.14 10.51
CA GLU A 45 14.11 10.94 11.85
C GLU A 45 14.43 9.46 12.09
N LYS A 46 15.72 9.14 12.20
CA LYS A 46 16.20 7.83 12.62
C LYS A 46 16.34 7.76 14.14
N LYS A 47 15.24 7.92 14.87
CA LYS A 47 15.25 7.71 16.32
C LYS A 47 15.25 6.21 16.59
N ALA A 48 16.31 5.72 17.25
CA ALA A 48 16.31 4.37 17.80
C ALA A 48 15.12 4.28 18.77
N SER A 49 14.12 3.47 18.44
CA SER A 49 12.96 3.30 19.30
C SER A 49 13.45 2.77 20.64
N ALA A 50 13.35 3.58 21.70
CA ALA A 50 13.69 3.16 23.05
C ALA A 50 12.77 1.99 23.43
N GLY A 51 13.23 0.75 23.22
CA GLY A 51 12.44 -0.47 23.42
C GLY A 51 12.31 -1.42 22.23
N GLY A 52 12.97 -1.17 21.09
CA GLY A 52 13.16 -2.19 20.04
C GLY A 52 11.94 -2.55 19.19
N LYS A 53 10.86 -1.75 19.23
CA LYS A 53 9.78 -1.81 18.24
C LYS A 53 9.82 -0.56 17.39
N ASP A 54 10.03 -0.74 16.09
CA ASP A 54 9.84 0.31 15.09
C ASP A 54 8.44 0.90 15.28
N ALA A 55 8.37 2.12 15.82
CA ALA A 55 7.13 2.75 16.24
C ALA A 55 6.34 3.32 15.04
N ASN A 56 6.18 2.53 13.99
CA ASN A 56 5.42 2.92 12.81
C ASN A 56 3.96 2.49 12.95
N PHE A 57 3.05 3.33 12.49
CA PHE A 57 1.63 3.01 12.40
C PHE A 57 1.30 2.45 11.03
N HIS A 58 0.29 1.59 10.96
CA HIS A 58 -0.23 1.09 9.69
C HIS A 58 -1.37 1.98 9.20
N LEU A 59 -1.38 2.28 7.90
CA LEU A 59 -2.47 3.00 7.26
C LEU A 59 -2.83 2.35 5.92
N LEU A 60 -4.09 1.95 5.77
CA LEU A 60 -4.61 1.42 4.52
C LEU A 60 -4.97 2.54 3.55
N LEU A 61 -4.41 2.49 2.34
CA LEU A 61 -4.73 3.39 1.25
C LEU A 61 -5.24 2.59 0.04
N LEU A 62 -6.29 3.10 -0.61
CA LEU A 62 -6.87 2.50 -1.81
C LEU A 62 -6.83 3.50 -2.97
N ALA A 63 -6.42 3.06 -4.15
CA ALA A 63 -6.45 3.84 -5.36
C ALA A 63 -7.85 3.80 -5.99
N ARG A 64 -8.57 4.93 -5.95
CA ARG A 64 -9.89 5.06 -6.58
C ARG A 64 -9.83 5.08 -8.11
N ASN A 65 -8.75 5.63 -8.66
CA ASN A 65 -8.58 5.86 -10.09
C ASN A 65 -7.08 5.85 -10.46
N LEU A 66 -6.77 6.08 -11.75
CA LEU A 66 -5.40 6.07 -12.25
C LEU A 66 -4.50 7.12 -11.59
N GLU A 67 -5.05 8.29 -11.26
CA GLU A 67 -4.31 9.33 -10.53
C GLU A 67 -3.97 8.85 -9.10
N GLY A 68 -4.93 8.26 -8.40
CA GLY A 68 -4.72 7.65 -7.09
C GLY A 68 -3.66 6.54 -7.13
N TYR A 69 -3.66 5.71 -8.18
CA TYR A 69 -2.63 4.68 -8.36
C TYR A 69 -1.24 5.28 -8.57
N ARG A 70 -1.12 6.32 -9.41
CA ARG A 70 0.16 7.03 -9.61
C ARG A 70 0.67 7.68 -8.32
N ASN A 71 -0.23 8.28 -7.54
CA ASN A 71 0.12 8.83 -6.23
C ASN A 71 0.58 7.74 -5.26
N LEU A 72 -0.07 6.58 -5.27
CA LEU A 72 0.32 5.44 -4.44
C LEU A 72 1.73 4.93 -4.80
N ILE A 73 2.05 4.80 -6.10
CA ILE A 73 3.41 4.47 -6.57
C ILE A 73 4.42 5.48 -6.02
N HIS A 74 4.12 6.78 -6.13
CA HIS A 74 5.02 7.83 -5.67
C HIS A 74 5.26 7.75 -4.15
N LEU A 75 4.20 7.59 -3.34
CA LEU A 75 4.30 7.46 -1.89
C LEU A 75 5.12 6.24 -1.48
N VAL A 76 4.84 5.07 -2.07
CA VAL A 76 5.53 3.80 -1.76
C VAL A 76 7.00 3.86 -2.16
N THR A 77 7.30 4.50 -3.29
CA THR A 77 8.69 4.71 -3.76
C THR A 77 9.44 5.67 -2.83
N ALA A 78 8.80 6.76 -2.39
CA ALA A 78 9.41 7.74 -1.49
C ALA A 78 9.59 7.25 -0.04
N ALA A 79 9.00 6.11 0.31
CA ALA A 79 9.11 5.48 1.63
C ALA A 79 10.30 4.50 1.74
N HIS A 80 10.88 4.08 0.60
CA HIS A 80 12.11 3.26 0.54
C HIS A 80 13.36 4.14 0.50
#